data_AF-A0A8S4QEE9-F1
#
_entry.id   AF-A0A8S4QEE9-F1
#
_cell.length_a   1.000
_cell.length_b   1.000
_cell.length_c   1.000
_cell.angle_alpha   90.00
_cell.angle_beta   90.00
_cell.angle_gamma   90.00
#
_symmetry.space_group_name_H-M   'P 1'
#
loop_
_entity.id
_entity.type
_entity.pdbx_description
1 polymer ?
#
loop_
_entity_poly.entity_id
_entity_poly.type
_entity_poly.pdbx_seq_one_letter_code
_entity_poly.pdbx_strand_id
1 'polypeptide(L)'
;LNIRESFPEDSGIFTCRVTNPGGMAECSAELFVEEAKLEQPPEFIKALSPDKQVIEGETAILEAQVDAYPPPRFTWMLNGMDIVPNDKFEIQVSGSQTFLIIQRVTSTDSGEYVLKAENELGETTCRTTLIVAPSQKLVELPPPHEVTSTTVTEHIKVVERDIKHVNIHEFFIQPLQPE
;
A
#
# COMPACT_ATOMS: atom_id res chain seq x y z
N LEU A 1 48.23 -6.41 -29.37
CA LEU A 1 47.07 -5.50 -29.26
C LEU A 1 47.26 -4.68 -27.99
N ASN A 2 47.10 -3.35 -28.06
CA ASN A 2 47.16 -2.46 -26.90
C ASN A 2 45.96 -1.51 -27.01
N ILE A 3 45.06 -1.55 -26.03
CA ILE A 3 43.88 -0.67 -25.92
C ILE A 3 44.21 0.30 -24.78
N ARG A 4 44.20 1.60 -25.06
CA ARG A 4 44.64 2.65 -24.11
C ARG A 4 43.50 3.22 -23.28
N GLU A 5 42.34 3.35 -23.92
CA GLU A 5 41.07 3.75 -23.33
C GLU A 5 40.06 2.70 -23.81
N SER A 6 39.36 2.09 -22.87
CA SER A 6 38.41 1.01 -23.14
C SER A 6 37.01 1.46 -22.77
N PHE A 7 36.11 1.40 -23.73
CA PHE A 7 34.69 1.64 -23.53
C PHE A 7 33.93 0.31 -23.52
N PRO A 8 32.70 0.24 -22.99
CA PRO A 8 31.90 -0.99 -23.02
C PRO A 8 31.80 -1.62 -24.42
N GLU A 9 31.81 -0.80 -25.47
CA GLU A 9 31.78 -1.22 -26.88
C GLU A 9 33.06 -1.93 -27.36
N ASP A 10 34.18 -1.81 -26.64
CA ASP A 10 35.42 -2.53 -26.93
C ASP A 10 35.39 -4.00 -26.46
N SER A 11 34.32 -4.41 -25.77
CA SER A 11 34.10 -5.79 -25.35
C SER A 11 33.92 -6.71 -26.56
N GLY A 12 34.59 -7.85 -26.55
CA GLY A 12 34.48 -8.82 -27.62
C GLY A 12 35.61 -9.85 -27.66
N ILE A 13 35.53 -10.74 -28.64
CA ILE A 13 36.55 -11.76 -28.88
C ILE A 13 37.60 -11.20 -29.84
N PHE A 14 38.83 -11.09 -29.36
CA PHE A 14 39.98 -10.67 -30.14
C PHE A 14 40.75 -11.90 -30.63
N THR A 15 40.72 -12.11 -31.94
CA THR A 15 41.45 -13.21 -32.60
C THR A 15 42.72 -12.70 -33.27
N CYS A 16 43.86 -13.23 -32.85
CA CYS A 16 45.15 -13.06 -33.51
C CYS A 16 45.37 -14.21 -34.50
N ARG A 17 45.51 -13.89 -35.79
CA ARG A 17 45.76 -14.84 -36.87
C ARG A 17 47.13 -14.60 -37.49
N VAL A 18 47.94 -15.65 -37.58
CA VAL A 18 49.25 -15.63 -38.25
C VAL A 18 49.23 -16.65 -39.39
N THR A 19 49.63 -16.23 -40.60
CA THR A 19 49.65 -17.09 -41.79
C THR A 19 51.01 -17.03 -42.46
N ASN A 20 51.54 -18.17 -42.88
CA ASN A 20 52.73 -18.29 -43.71
C ASN A 20 52.47 -19.29 -44.86
N PRO A 21 53.41 -19.49 -45.81
CA PRO A 21 53.20 -20.42 -46.93
C PRO A 21 52.94 -21.89 -46.53
N GLY A 22 53.29 -22.29 -45.29
CA GLY A 22 53.09 -23.63 -44.76
C GLY A 22 51.81 -23.82 -43.96
N GLY A 23 51.02 -22.76 -43.74
CA GLY A 23 49.77 -22.85 -43.00
C GLY A 23 49.46 -21.64 -42.15
N MET A 24 48.60 -21.85 -41.16
CA MET A 24 47.97 -20.78 -40.40
C MET A 24 47.75 -21.21 -38.95
N ALA A 25 47.95 -20.28 -38.03
CA ALA A 25 47.64 -20.43 -36.62
C ALA A 25 46.76 -19.25 -36.17
N GLU A 26 45.76 -19.54 -35.34
CA GLU A 26 44.90 -18.54 -34.71
C GLU A 26 44.90 -18.73 -33.18
N CYS A 27 44.77 -17.63 -32.44
CA CYS A 27 44.56 -17.61 -31.01
C CYS A 27 43.52 -16.54 -30.69
N SER A 28 42.55 -16.84 -29.84
CA SER A 28 41.46 -15.92 -29.48
C SER A 28 41.43 -15.69 -27.97
N ALA A 29 41.08 -14.47 -27.56
CA ALA A 29 40.82 -14.10 -26.17
C ALA A 29 39.56 -13.23 -26.10
N GLU A 30 38.77 -13.41 -25.04
CA GLU A 30 37.58 -12.60 -24.79
C GLU A 30 37.92 -11.45 -23.82
N LEU A 31 37.49 -10.24 -24.17
CA LEU A 31 37.59 -9.05 -23.34
C LEU A 31 36.19 -8.59 -22.95
N PHE A 32 35.97 -8.36 -21.66
CA PHE A 32 34.76 -7.75 -21.13
C PHE A 32 35.15 -6.45 -20.42
N VAL A 33 34.60 -5.32 -20.88
CA VAL A 33 34.83 -3.99 -20.33
C VAL A 33 33.55 -3.58 -19.60
N GLU A 34 33.65 -3.47 -18.27
CA GLU A 34 32.53 -3.07 -17.42
C GLU A 34 32.55 -1.54 -17.20
N GLU A 35 31.38 -0.91 -17.23
CA GLU A 35 31.29 0.53 -16.99
C GLU A 35 31.57 0.83 -15.51
N ALA A 36 32.58 1.65 -15.25
CA ALA A 36 32.95 2.04 -13.89
C ALA A 36 31.89 2.97 -13.30
N LYS A 37 31.07 2.46 -12.37
CA LYS A 37 30.17 3.30 -11.58
C LYS A 37 30.96 4.17 -10.60
N LEU A 38 30.63 5.45 -10.56
CA LEU A 38 31.21 6.38 -9.61
C LEU A 38 30.75 6.03 -8.19
N GLU A 39 31.70 5.82 -7.29
CA GLU A 39 31.41 5.61 -5.87
C GLU A 39 30.78 6.88 -5.27
N GLN A 40 29.67 6.70 -4.55
CA GLN A 40 28.92 7.78 -3.94
C GLN A 40 28.12 7.31 -2.71
N PRO A 41 27.94 8.18 -1.70
CA PRO A 41 27.09 7.85 -0.56
C PRO A 41 25.63 7.72 -0.99
N PRO A 42 24.77 7.10 -0.17
CA PRO A 42 23.39 6.86 -0.55
C PRO A 42 22.58 8.17 -0.56
N GLU A 43 21.88 8.44 -1.65
CA GLU A 43 21.02 9.61 -1.84
C GLU A 43 19.62 9.20 -2.30
N PHE A 44 18.56 9.78 -1.71
CA PHE A 44 17.19 9.45 -2.11
C PHE A 44 16.85 10.08 -3.47
N ILE A 45 16.67 9.23 -4.48
CA ILE A 45 15.97 9.61 -5.71
C ILE A 45 14.47 9.80 -5.41
N LYS A 46 13.91 8.90 -4.60
CA LYS A 46 12.51 8.92 -4.15
C LYS A 46 12.46 8.57 -2.67
N ALA A 47 12.18 9.57 -1.84
CA ALA A 47 11.92 9.37 -0.43
C ALA A 47 10.50 8.84 -0.18
N LEU A 48 10.24 8.40 1.06
CA LEU A 48 8.90 8.00 1.50
C LEU A 48 7.92 9.18 1.38
N SER A 49 6.67 8.89 1.02
CA SER A 49 5.58 9.87 1.06
C SER A 49 5.36 10.36 2.50
N PRO A 50 5.08 11.65 2.76
CA PRO A 50 5.07 12.20 4.12
C PRO A 50 4.11 11.50 5.08
N ASP A 51 2.88 11.22 4.63
CA ASP A 51 1.87 10.51 5.42
C ASP A 51 1.10 9.52 4.54
N LYS A 52 0.68 8.39 5.12
CA LYS A 52 -0.13 7.38 4.44
C LYS A 52 -1.27 6.91 5.34
N GLN A 53 -2.50 6.97 4.83
CA GLN A 53 -3.67 6.41 5.50
C GLN A 53 -4.09 5.11 4.80
N VAL A 54 -4.35 4.07 5.57
CA VAL A 54 -4.77 2.74 5.07
C VAL A 54 -5.91 2.20 5.93
N ILE A 55 -6.85 1.49 5.34
CA ILE A 55 -7.98 0.92 6.10
C ILE A 55 -7.52 -0.38 6.78
N GLU A 56 -7.98 -0.59 8.00
CA GLU A 56 -7.75 -1.82 8.76
C GLU A 56 -8.14 -3.06 7.96
N GLY A 57 -7.24 -4.03 7.89
CA GLY A 57 -7.38 -5.26 7.11
C GLY A 57 -6.80 -5.19 5.70
N GLU A 58 -6.47 -4.00 5.17
CA GLU A 58 -5.81 -3.85 3.86
C GLU A 58 -4.29 -4.06 3.94
N THR A 59 -3.61 -4.04 2.78
CA THR A 59 -2.16 -4.14 2.69
C THR A 59 -1.55 -2.76 2.46
N ALA A 60 -0.59 -2.36 3.28
CA ALA A 60 0.16 -1.11 3.09
C ALA A 60 1.51 -1.39 2.42
N ILE A 61 1.85 -0.59 1.41
CA ILE A 61 3.16 -0.66 0.73
C ILE A 61 3.89 0.67 0.90
N LEU A 62 5.06 0.66 1.53
CA LEU A 62 5.97 1.79 1.60
C LEU A 62 7.13 1.55 0.62
N GLU A 63 7.51 2.57 -0.14
CA GLU A 63 8.49 2.44 -1.22
C GLU A 63 9.46 3.62 -1.18
N ALA A 64 10.74 3.33 -1.39
CA ALA A 64 11.75 4.35 -1.63
C ALA A 64 12.76 3.88 -2.69
N GLN A 65 13.43 4.85 -3.31
CA GLN A 65 14.52 4.63 -4.25
C GLN A 65 15.74 5.45 -3.84
N VAL A 66 16.90 4.79 -3.81
CA VAL A 66 18.18 5.36 -3.37
C VAL A 66 19.23 5.11 -4.43
N ASP A 67 19.89 6.17 -4.88
CA ASP A 67 21.10 6.07 -5.68
C ASP A 67 22.30 5.89 -4.74
N ALA A 68 23.09 4.85 -4.96
CA ALA A 68 24.33 4.62 -4.23
C ALA A 68 25.22 3.63 -4.98
N TYR A 69 26.53 3.82 -4.87
CA TYR A 69 27.51 2.82 -5.27
C TYR A 69 28.68 2.83 -4.29
N PRO A 70 29.06 1.71 -3.66
CA PRO A 70 28.45 0.38 -3.74
C PRO A 70 26.97 0.32 -3.30
N PRO A 71 26.22 -0.74 -3.67
CA PRO A 71 24.81 -0.89 -3.33
C PRO A 71 24.55 -0.75 -1.82
N PRO A 72 23.50 -0.03 -1.40
CA PRO A 72 23.28 0.26 0.00
C PRO A 72 22.59 -0.90 0.73
N ARG A 73 22.81 -0.99 2.04
CA ARG A 73 22.02 -1.82 2.96
C ARG A 73 20.82 -1.02 3.46
N PHE A 74 19.62 -1.58 3.33
CA PHE A 74 18.39 -0.98 3.83
C PHE A 74 18.02 -1.52 5.21
N THR A 75 17.60 -0.63 6.12
CA THR A 75 17.04 -0.98 7.43
C THR A 75 15.73 -0.22 7.62
N TRP A 76 14.65 -0.95 7.88
CA TRP A 76 13.34 -0.39 8.15
C TRP A 76 13.06 -0.43 9.65
N MET A 77 12.51 0.66 10.19
CA MET A 77 12.17 0.79 11.61
C MET A 77 10.73 1.26 11.77
N LEU A 78 10.04 0.75 12.78
CA LEU A 78 8.73 1.22 13.25
C LEU A 78 8.89 1.75 14.68
N ASN A 79 8.59 3.03 14.89
CA ASN A 79 8.67 3.70 16.19
C ASN A 79 10.03 3.50 16.88
N GLY A 80 11.11 3.53 16.09
CA GLY A 80 12.48 3.35 16.56
C GLY A 80 12.95 1.91 16.78
N MET A 81 12.11 0.91 16.47
CA MET A 81 12.49 -0.51 16.53
C MET A 81 12.68 -1.09 15.13
N ASP A 82 13.76 -1.84 14.92
CA ASP A 82 14.02 -2.52 13.65
C ASP A 82 12.90 -3.51 13.31
N ILE A 83 12.43 -3.43 12.07
CA ILE A 83 11.43 -4.35 11.52
C ILE A 83 12.17 -5.58 10.99
N VAL A 84 11.84 -6.74 11.57
CA VAL A 84 12.32 -8.04 11.09
C VAL A 84 11.27 -8.67 10.19
N PRO A 85 11.63 -9.13 8.97
CA PRO A 85 10.70 -9.79 8.06
C PRO A 85 9.99 -11.00 8.70
N ASN A 86 8.68 -11.10 8.46
CA ASN A 86 7.82 -12.19 8.92
C ASN A 86 6.52 -12.22 8.09
N ASP A 87 5.52 -13.02 8.48
CA ASP A 87 4.23 -13.12 7.75
C ASP A 87 3.47 -11.77 7.64
N LYS A 88 3.78 -10.82 8.52
CA LYS A 88 3.17 -9.49 8.57
C LYS A 88 3.96 -8.46 7.75
N PHE A 89 5.28 -8.47 7.90
CA PHE A 89 6.22 -7.53 7.27
C PHE A 89 7.08 -8.24 6.24
N GLU A 90 6.91 -7.87 4.98
CA GLU A 90 7.74 -8.35 3.88
C GLU A 90 8.61 -7.20 3.36
N ILE A 91 9.92 -7.43 3.27
CA ILE A 91 10.89 -6.46 2.75
C ILE A 91 11.41 -6.97 1.41
N GLN A 92 11.23 -6.18 0.36
CA GLN A 92 11.74 -6.47 -0.98
C GLN A 92 12.78 -5.42 -1.36
N VAL A 93 13.87 -5.86 -2.00
CA VAL A 93 14.93 -4.99 -2.52
C VAL A 93 15.19 -5.37 -3.96
N SER A 94 15.15 -4.39 -4.86
CA SER A 94 15.41 -4.56 -6.29
C SER A 94 16.31 -3.44 -6.78
N GLY A 95 17.61 -3.73 -6.90
CA GLY A 95 18.61 -2.73 -7.28
C GLY A 95 18.62 -1.54 -6.32
N SER A 96 18.24 -0.36 -6.82
CA SER A 96 18.16 0.90 -6.08
C SER A 96 16.84 1.08 -5.30
N GLN A 97 15.88 0.17 -5.42
CA GLN A 97 14.54 0.29 -4.83
C GLN A 97 14.35 -0.64 -3.64
N THR A 98 13.61 -0.18 -2.64
CA THR A 98 13.18 -0.98 -1.49
C THR A 98 11.70 -0.78 -1.21
N PHE A 99 11.03 -1.87 -0.85
CA PHE A 99 9.62 -1.92 -0.51
C PHE A 99 9.44 -2.58 0.85
N LEU A 100 8.63 -1.98 1.70
CA LEU A 100 8.09 -2.59 2.91
C LEU A 100 6.59 -2.83 2.70
N ILE A 101 6.20 -4.10 2.67
CA ILE A 101 4.83 -4.56 2.47
C ILE A 101 4.30 -5.05 3.83
N ILE A 102 3.21 -4.45 4.28
CA ILE A 102 2.58 -4.73 5.58
C ILE A 102 1.22 -5.36 5.32
N GLN A 103 1.09 -6.66 5.58
CA GLN A 103 -0.11 -7.42 5.29
C GLN A 103 -1.20 -7.19 6.35
N ARG A 104 -2.47 -7.07 5.94
CA ARG A 104 -3.64 -6.97 6.82
C ARG A 104 -3.43 -5.98 7.98
N VAL A 105 -3.18 -4.72 7.68
CA VAL A 105 -2.83 -3.69 8.68
C VAL A 105 -3.86 -3.62 9.81
N THR A 106 -3.37 -3.35 11.01
CA THR A 106 -4.12 -3.25 12.25
C THR A 106 -3.78 -1.93 12.93
N SER A 107 -4.58 -1.51 13.90
CA SER A 107 -4.33 -0.26 14.63
C SER A 107 -2.93 -0.19 15.27
N THR A 108 -2.35 -1.33 15.68
CA THR A 108 -1.00 -1.42 16.26
C THR A 108 0.14 -1.21 15.26
N ASP A 109 -0.15 -1.29 13.95
CA ASP A 109 0.84 -1.05 12.90
C ASP A 109 0.96 0.46 12.56
N SER A 110 0.14 1.31 13.17
CA SER A 110 0.24 2.76 13.01
C SER A 110 1.48 3.29 13.73
N GLY A 111 2.17 4.25 13.11
CA GLY A 111 3.37 4.83 13.69
C GLY A 111 4.28 5.51 12.68
N GLU A 112 5.43 5.96 13.18
CA GLU A 112 6.51 6.52 12.36
C GLU A 112 7.34 5.36 11.80
N TYR A 113 7.36 5.25 10.48
CA TYR A 113 8.23 4.34 9.74
C TYR A 113 9.45 5.12 9.27
N VAL A 114 10.63 4.59 9.55
CA VAL A 114 11.91 5.17 9.15
C VAL A 114 12.65 4.17 8.27
N LEU A 115 13.15 4.65 7.14
CA LEU A 115 14.06 3.91 6.27
C LEU A 115 15.45 4.51 6.39
N LYS A 116 16.42 3.67 6.75
CA LYS A 116 17.84 3.96 6.70
C LYS A 116 18.48 3.23 5.52
N ALA A 117 19.25 3.93 4.70
CA ALA A 117 20.11 3.35 3.68
C ALA A 117 21.58 3.70 3.99
N GLU A 118 22.46 2.71 3.99
CA GLU A 118 23.89 2.89 4.32
C GLU A 118 24.80 2.14 3.35
N ASN A 119 25.95 2.74 3.02
CA ASN A 119 27.07 2.08 2.36
C ASN A 119 28.39 2.52 3.00
N GLU A 120 29.52 2.07 2.48
CA GLU A 120 30.85 2.39 3.03
C GLU A 120 31.21 3.88 2.98
N LEU A 121 30.52 4.67 2.14
CA LEU A 121 30.76 6.11 1.98
C LEU A 121 29.82 6.98 2.83
N GLY A 122 28.73 6.44 3.37
CA GLY A 122 27.82 7.19 4.22
C GLY A 122 26.45 6.56 4.41
N GLU A 123 25.54 7.35 4.98
CA GLU A 123 24.17 6.95 5.28
C GLU A 123 23.18 8.07 5.00
N THR A 124 21.94 7.69 4.73
CA THR A 124 20.80 8.61 4.58
C THR A 124 19.55 7.99 5.20
N THR A 125 18.64 8.85 5.65
CA THR A 125 17.41 8.43 6.31
C THR A 125 16.20 9.24 5.84
N CYS A 126 15.06 8.58 5.67
CA CYS A 126 13.78 9.26 5.46
C CYS A 126 12.69 8.61 6.31
N ARG A 127 11.57 9.32 6.50
CA ARG A 127 10.49 8.89 7.39
C ARG A 127 9.11 9.17 6.81
N THR A 128 8.11 8.43 7.29
CA THR A 128 6.69 8.59 6.97
C THR A 128 5.83 8.18 8.15
N THR A 129 4.63 8.75 8.27
CA THR A 129 3.63 8.30 9.25
C THR A 129 2.59 7.41 8.58
N LEU A 130 2.41 6.19 9.07
CA LEU A 130 1.29 5.33 8.68
C LEU A 130 0.15 5.47 9.69
N ILE A 131 -1.04 5.77 9.20
CA ILE A 131 -2.27 5.89 9.99
C ILE A 131 -3.26 4.81 9.53
N VAL A 132 -3.60 3.88 10.42
CA VAL A 132 -4.60 2.84 10.14
C VAL A 132 -5.99 3.31 10.58
N ALA A 133 -6.89 3.47 9.61
CA ALA A 133 -8.27 3.84 9.85
C ALA A 133 -9.14 2.59 10.10
N PRO A 134 -10.13 2.65 11.02
CA PRO A 134 -11.01 1.52 11.28
C PRO A 134 -11.82 1.14 10.03
N SER A 135 -11.98 -0.17 9.79
CA SER A 135 -12.90 -0.64 8.75
C SER A 135 -14.36 -0.33 9.14
N GLN A 136 -15.13 0.27 8.24
CA GLN A 136 -16.57 0.42 8.44
C GLN A 136 -17.23 -0.93 8.19
N LYS A 137 -17.44 -1.73 9.24
CA LYS A 137 -18.36 -2.87 9.16
C LYS A 137 -19.78 -2.30 9.03
N LEU A 138 -20.39 -2.49 7.86
CA LEU A 138 -21.81 -2.24 7.68
C LEU A 138 -22.56 -3.16 8.67
N VAL A 139 -23.23 -2.60 9.66
CA VAL A 139 -24.13 -3.37 10.52
C VAL A 139 -25.32 -3.75 9.64
N GLU A 140 -25.39 -5.00 9.20
CA GLU A 140 -26.63 -5.53 8.62
C GLU A 140 -27.71 -5.41 9.69
N LEU A 141 -28.69 -4.54 9.44
CA LEU A 141 -29.89 -4.46 10.28
C LEU A 141 -30.50 -5.87 10.34
N PRO A 142 -30.92 -6.36 11.53
CA PRO A 142 -31.65 -7.61 11.57
C PRO A 142 -32.84 -7.52 10.61
N PRO A 143 -33.11 -8.56 9.80
CA PRO A 143 -34.22 -8.55 8.87
C PRO A 143 -35.48 -8.17 9.64
N PRO A 144 -36.30 -7.24 9.14
CA PRO A 144 -37.51 -6.84 9.83
C PRO A 144 -38.35 -8.10 10.05
N HIS A 145 -38.50 -8.50 11.31
CA HIS A 145 -39.37 -9.61 11.68
C HIS A 145 -40.76 -9.29 11.12
N GLU A 146 -41.26 -10.15 10.23
CA GLU A 146 -42.64 -10.11 9.78
C GLU A 146 -43.54 -10.26 11.02
N VAL A 147 -44.29 -9.20 11.33
CA VAL A 147 -45.36 -9.27 12.32
C VAL A 147 -46.45 -10.16 11.72
N THR A 148 -46.37 -11.46 12.00
CA THR A 148 -47.49 -12.37 11.75
C THR A 148 -48.63 -11.96 12.68
N SER A 149 -49.58 -11.20 12.12
CA SER A 149 -50.89 -10.97 12.70
C SER A 149 -51.53 -12.32 13.01
N THR A 150 -51.45 -12.74 14.26
CA THR A 150 -52.10 -13.98 14.72
C THR A 150 -53.45 -13.59 15.30
N THR A 151 -54.48 -14.04 14.62
CA THR A 151 -55.90 -13.98 14.97
C THR A 151 -56.13 -14.29 16.45
N VAL A 152 -56.75 -13.37 17.20
CA VAL A 152 -57.45 -13.68 18.45
C VAL A 152 -58.94 -13.44 18.20
N THR A 153 -59.62 -14.54 17.87
CA THR A 153 -61.07 -14.64 17.80
C THR A 153 -61.64 -14.77 19.21
N GLU A 154 -62.76 -14.08 19.42
CA GLU A 154 -63.73 -14.24 20.51
C GLU A 154 -63.28 -13.84 21.93
N HIS A 155 -63.88 -12.75 22.45
CA HIS A 155 -64.83 -12.77 23.60
C HIS A 155 -65.15 -11.32 24.02
N ILE A 156 -66.02 -10.62 23.28
CA ILE A 156 -66.78 -9.48 23.84
C ILE A 156 -68.22 -9.56 23.33
N LYS A 157 -69.06 -10.28 24.07
CA LYS A 157 -70.48 -9.93 24.19
C LYS A 157 -70.69 -9.53 25.65
N VAL A 158 -71.58 -8.55 25.86
CA VAL A 158 -71.99 -8.00 27.16
C VAL A 158 -70.94 -6.98 27.66
N VAL A 159 -71.12 -5.66 27.59
CA VAL A 159 -72.20 -4.86 28.19
C VAL A 159 -72.46 -3.61 27.33
N GLU A 160 -73.49 -3.64 26.47
CA GLU A 160 -74.18 -2.42 26.05
C GLU A 160 -75.27 -2.13 27.09
N ARG A 161 -74.94 -1.36 28.14
CA ARG A 161 -75.94 -0.67 28.96
C ARG A 161 -75.38 0.65 29.47
N ASP A 162 -76.15 1.70 29.18
CA ASP A 162 -76.19 2.99 29.85
C ASP A 162 -75.06 4.00 29.60
N ILE A 163 -75.11 4.68 28.44
CA ILE A 163 -74.97 6.15 28.41
C ILE A 163 -76.04 6.71 27.44
N LYS A 164 -77.20 7.06 28.01
CA LYS A 164 -78.12 8.04 27.43
C LYS A 164 -77.63 9.44 27.80
N HIS A 165 -77.91 10.40 26.92
CA HIS A 165 -77.61 11.84 26.98
C HIS A 165 -76.16 12.16 26.57
N VAL A 166 -75.88 12.93 25.52
CA VAL A 166 -76.45 14.24 25.17
C VAL A 166 -76.30 14.48 23.65
N ASN A 167 -77.36 14.99 23.03
CA ASN A 167 -77.41 15.60 21.70
C ASN A 167 -76.61 16.92 21.69
N ILE A 168 -76.08 17.36 20.54
CA ILE A 168 -76.40 18.66 19.89
C ILE A 168 -75.43 18.89 18.71
N HIS A 169 -76.02 18.82 17.52
CA HIS A 169 -75.89 19.65 16.31
C HIS A 169 -74.58 20.36 15.94
N GLU A 170 -74.12 20.00 14.73
CA GLU A 170 -73.88 20.87 13.56
C GLU A 170 -73.29 22.27 13.78
N PHE A 171 -72.09 22.50 13.21
CA PHE A 171 -71.84 23.74 12.48
C PHE A 171 -71.03 23.44 11.22
N PHE A 172 -71.75 23.39 10.10
CA PHE A 172 -71.24 23.71 8.77
C PHE A 172 -70.86 25.20 8.76
N ILE A 173 -69.64 25.54 8.31
CA ILE A 173 -69.29 26.91 7.92
C ILE A 173 -69.11 26.91 6.40
N GLN A 174 -69.86 27.80 5.76
CA GLN A 174 -70.04 28.00 4.31
C GLN A 174 -68.82 28.68 3.63
N PRO A 175 -68.72 28.63 2.29
CA PRO A 175 -67.63 29.28 1.54
C PRO A 175 -67.94 30.69 1.01
N LEU A 176 -66.87 31.36 0.51
CA LEU A 176 -66.79 32.50 -0.46
C LEU A 176 -66.93 33.92 0.15
N GLN A 177 -66.14 34.96 -0.20
CA GLN A 177 -65.70 35.48 -1.51
C GLN A 177 -64.47 36.44 -1.42
N PRO A 178 -63.90 36.88 -2.57
CA PRO A 178 -62.61 37.60 -2.67
C PRO A 178 -62.73 39.15 -2.65
N GLU A 179 -61.60 39.82 -2.43
CA GLU A 179 -61.32 41.21 -2.87
C GLU A 179 -60.19 41.23 -3.91
#